data_AF-A0A667GKV5-F1
#
_entry.id   AF-A0A667GKV5-F1
#
_cell.length_a   1.000
_cell.length_b   1.000
_cell.length_c   1.000
_cell.angle_alpha   90.00
_cell.angle_beta   90.00
_cell.angle_gamma   90.00
#
_symmetry.space_group_name_H-M   'P 1'
#
loop_
_entity.id
_entity.type
_entity.pdbx_description
1 polymer ?
#
loop_
_entity_poly.entity_id
_entity_poly.type
_entity_poly.pdbx_seq_one_letter_code
_entity_poly.pdbx_strand_id
1 'polypeptide(L)'
;TKDSFQFRLVFVDTCLSTIKLKAEDASGRKHLITLKLKAKYPAESPDCFVDFPVPFSVSWTPQSSLISIYGQFLAALESLKAFWDVTDEIDEKTWVLEPEKPTRSATARRIALGNNASIHIEVDPKHPTMLPECCFLGADHVVKPLGIKLSRNIHLWDPENSLLQNLKDVLEIDFPARTNLEKSDFSMDCGICYSYQLDGAIPDQVCDNPQCAQPFHQICLYEWLRGLLTSRQSFNIIFGECPYCSKPITLKMSGRKS
;
A
#
# COMPACT_ATOMS: atom_id res chain seq x y z
N THR A 1 -19.07 35.53 -6.18
CA THR A 1 -19.69 35.31 -7.51
C THR A 1 -18.66 35.69 -8.57
N LYS A 2 -18.35 34.78 -9.50
CA LYS A 2 -17.27 34.81 -10.53
C LYS A 2 -15.80 34.72 -10.07
N ASP A 3 -15.36 35.37 -9.00
CA ASP A 3 -13.91 35.37 -8.64
C ASP A 3 -13.39 34.07 -7.99
N SER A 4 -14.26 33.24 -7.42
CA SER A 4 -13.84 31.97 -6.78
C SER A 4 -13.58 30.82 -7.75
N PHE A 5 -13.93 30.98 -9.04
CA PHE A 5 -13.70 29.96 -10.07
C PHE A 5 -12.30 30.07 -10.70
N GLN A 6 -11.71 31.27 -10.70
CA GLN A 6 -10.50 31.58 -11.47
C GLN A 6 -9.25 30.85 -10.93
N PHE A 7 -9.25 30.43 -9.67
CA PHE A 7 -8.15 29.70 -9.04
C PHE A 7 -8.29 28.17 -9.07
N ARG A 8 -9.38 27.61 -9.61
CA ARG A 8 -9.66 26.17 -9.55
C ARG A 8 -9.30 25.44 -10.84
N LEU A 9 -9.35 26.12 -11.97
CA LEU A 9 -9.03 25.54 -13.27
C LEU A 9 -7.51 25.41 -13.43
N VAL A 10 -6.99 24.21 -13.67
CA VAL A 10 -5.54 24.00 -13.88
C VAL A 10 -5.19 23.56 -15.28
N PHE A 11 -6.14 23.02 -16.03
CA PHE A 11 -5.94 22.60 -17.41
C PHE A 11 -7.26 22.58 -18.16
N VAL A 12 -7.21 22.97 -19.43
CA VAL A 12 -8.25 22.77 -20.43
C VAL A 12 -7.56 22.40 -21.74
N ASP A 13 -8.08 21.40 -22.44
CA ASP A 13 -7.60 21.04 -23.77
C ASP A 13 -8.09 22.02 -24.85
N THR A 14 -7.50 21.96 -26.03
CA THR A 14 -7.84 22.86 -27.15
C THR A 14 -9.27 22.69 -27.64
N CYS A 15 -9.86 21.51 -27.47
CA CYS A 15 -11.21 21.19 -27.89
C CYS A 15 -12.27 21.46 -26.81
N LEU A 16 -11.87 21.96 -25.63
CA LEU A 16 -12.73 22.13 -24.45
C LEU A 16 -13.47 20.85 -24.03
N SER A 17 -12.93 19.68 -24.39
CA SER A 17 -13.48 18.37 -24.07
C SER A 17 -12.94 17.81 -22.76
N THR A 18 -11.75 18.24 -22.34
CA THR A 18 -11.10 17.76 -21.13
C THR A 18 -10.72 18.93 -20.24
N ILE A 19 -11.22 18.90 -19.01
CA ILE A 19 -11.02 19.96 -18.01
C ILE A 19 -10.41 19.33 -16.76
N LYS A 20 -9.41 19.97 -16.15
CA LYS A 20 -8.93 19.60 -14.82
C LYS A 20 -9.16 20.73 -13.84
N LEU A 21 -9.74 20.38 -12.70
CA LEU A 21 -9.94 21.29 -11.59
C LEU A 21 -9.09 20.83 -10.40
N LYS A 22 -8.54 21.79 -9.65
CA LYS A 22 -7.87 21.56 -8.36
C LYS A 22 -8.76 21.94 -7.19
N ALA A 23 -8.56 21.25 -6.09
CA ALA A 23 -9.03 21.64 -4.77
C ALA A 23 -7.88 21.46 -3.77
N GLU A 24 -7.96 22.21 -2.67
CA GLU A 24 -7.11 22.02 -1.51
C GLU A 24 -8.03 21.65 -0.36
N ASP A 25 -7.73 20.58 0.36
CA ASP A 25 -8.52 20.19 1.53
C ASP A 25 -8.10 20.96 2.79
N ALA A 26 -8.81 20.75 3.90
CA ALA A 26 -8.52 21.43 5.16
C ALA A 26 -7.11 21.15 5.74
N SER A 27 -6.43 20.08 5.30
CA SER A 27 -5.06 19.74 5.69
C SER A 27 -4.02 20.33 4.72
N GLY A 28 -4.42 21.14 3.73
CA GLY A 28 -3.52 21.75 2.74
C GLY A 28 -3.12 20.80 1.60
N ARG A 29 -3.76 19.63 1.47
CA ARG A 29 -3.44 18.67 0.41
C ARG A 29 -4.11 19.06 -0.89
N LYS A 30 -3.36 18.98 -1.98
CA LYS A 30 -3.85 19.31 -3.32
C LYS A 30 -4.42 18.09 -3.99
N HIS A 31 -5.68 18.21 -4.44
CA HIS A 31 -6.43 17.16 -5.12
C HIS A 31 -6.85 17.63 -6.51
N LEU A 32 -6.92 16.69 -7.46
CA LEU A 32 -7.32 16.96 -8.84
C LEU A 32 -8.52 16.12 -9.22
N ILE A 33 -9.45 16.74 -9.95
CA ILE A 33 -10.51 16.05 -10.68
C ILE A 33 -10.35 16.36 -12.18
N THR A 34 -10.29 15.31 -12.98
CA THR A 34 -10.31 15.40 -14.45
C THR A 34 -11.71 15.07 -14.94
N LEU A 35 -12.26 15.95 -15.79
CA LEU A 35 -13.59 15.87 -16.35
C LEU A 35 -13.46 15.74 -17.86
N LYS A 36 -14.07 14.71 -18.44
CA LYS A 36 -14.21 14.57 -19.89
C LYS A 36 -15.64 14.86 -20.29
N LEU A 37 -15.85 16.00 -20.95
CA LEU A 37 -17.13 16.42 -21.48
C LEU A 37 -17.46 15.64 -22.75
N LYS A 38 -18.68 15.13 -22.82
CA LYS A 38 -19.22 14.44 -23.99
C LYS A 38 -20.00 15.42 -24.86
N ALA A 39 -20.19 15.08 -26.13
CA ALA A 39 -20.89 15.94 -27.10
C ALA A 39 -22.33 16.30 -26.66
N LYS A 40 -22.98 15.44 -25.86
CA LYS A 40 -24.34 15.66 -25.35
C LYS A 40 -24.39 16.35 -23.99
N TYR A 41 -23.27 16.85 -23.47
CA TYR A 41 -23.27 17.62 -22.22
C TYR A 41 -24.17 18.87 -22.35
N PRO A 42 -25.02 19.20 -21.35
CA PRO A 42 -25.15 18.58 -20.03
C PRO A 42 -26.21 17.46 -19.93
N ALA A 43 -26.88 17.08 -21.03
CA ALA A 43 -27.88 16.01 -21.01
C ALA A 43 -27.27 14.65 -20.65
N GLU A 44 -26.01 14.42 -21.03
CA GLU A 44 -25.19 13.28 -20.58
C GLU A 44 -24.13 13.75 -19.57
N SER A 45 -23.88 12.93 -18.53
CA SER A 45 -22.87 13.24 -17.52
C SER A 45 -21.45 13.20 -18.10
N PRO A 46 -20.55 14.06 -17.63
CA PRO A 46 -19.13 13.95 -17.97
C PRO A 46 -18.50 12.76 -17.24
N ASP A 47 -17.47 12.16 -17.85
CA ASP A 47 -16.67 11.15 -17.17
C ASP A 47 -15.73 11.84 -16.18
N CYS A 48 -15.74 11.40 -14.92
CA CYS A 48 -14.99 12.00 -13.82
C CYS A 48 -13.88 11.05 -13.38
N PHE A 49 -12.65 11.55 -13.32
CA PHE A 49 -11.47 10.81 -12.86
C PHE A 49 -10.83 11.54 -11.69
N VAL A 50 -10.70 10.84 -10.57
CA VAL A 50 -10.11 11.32 -9.32
C VAL A 50 -9.15 10.25 -8.77
N ASP A 51 -8.20 10.68 -7.97
CA ASP A 51 -7.25 9.78 -7.29
C ASP A 51 -7.76 9.44 -5.88
N PHE A 52 -8.93 8.79 -5.79
CA PHE A 52 -9.57 8.42 -4.53
C PHE A 52 -9.39 6.94 -4.21
N PRO A 53 -9.34 6.56 -2.92
CA PRO A 53 -9.26 5.17 -2.49
C PRO A 53 -10.62 4.45 -2.57
N VAL A 54 -11.68 5.16 -2.96
CA VAL A 54 -13.04 4.65 -3.15
C VAL A 54 -13.63 5.19 -4.47
N PRO A 55 -14.59 4.48 -5.08
CA PRO A 55 -15.27 4.97 -6.28
C PRO A 55 -15.95 6.33 -6.06
N PHE A 56 -15.76 7.25 -7.00
CA PHE A 56 -16.40 8.55 -6.99
C PHE A 56 -17.59 8.58 -7.96
N SER A 57 -18.78 8.37 -7.42
CA SER A 57 -20.03 8.39 -8.18
C SER A 57 -20.72 9.74 -8.09
N VAL A 58 -20.78 10.46 -9.21
CA VAL A 58 -21.43 11.77 -9.29
C VAL A 58 -22.94 11.59 -9.48
N SER A 59 -23.72 12.23 -8.61
CA SER A 59 -25.14 12.46 -8.86
C SER A 59 -25.31 13.53 -9.94
N TRP A 60 -25.94 13.17 -11.04
CA TRP A 60 -26.07 14.03 -12.22
C TRP A 60 -27.51 14.09 -12.74
N THR A 61 -27.94 15.30 -13.07
CA THR A 61 -29.20 15.61 -13.77
C THR A 61 -28.91 16.58 -14.91
N PRO A 62 -29.79 16.73 -15.93
CA PRO A 62 -29.58 17.73 -16.98
C PRO A 62 -29.49 19.20 -16.50
N GLN A 63 -29.92 19.49 -15.27
CA GLN A 63 -29.81 20.79 -14.61
C GLN A 63 -28.50 20.95 -13.82
N SER A 64 -27.71 19.88 -13.71
CA SER A 64 -26.41 19.89 -13.06
C SER A 64 -25.38 20.65 -13.89
N SER A 65 -24.28 21.02 -13.25
CA SER A 65 -23.20 21.79 -13.88
C SER A 65 -21.84 21.37 -13.33
N LEU A 66 -20.76 21.90 -13.90
CA LEU A 66 -19.42 21.74 -13.33
C LEU A 66 -19.34 22.19 -11.87
N ILE A 67 -20.15 23.17 -11.48
CA ILE A 67 -20.24 23.66 -10.10
C ILE A 67 -20.79 22.56 -9.18
N SER A 68 -21.83 21.83 -9.61
CA SER A 68 -22.42 20.77 -8.78
C SER A 68 -21.49 19.55 -8.65
N ILE A 69 -20.75 19.20 -9.71
CA ILE A 69 -19.71 18.16 -9.64
C ILE A 69 -18.62 18.58 -8.66
N TYR A 70 -18.14 19.82 -8.76
CA TYR A 70 -17.09 20.31 -7.87
C TYR A 70 -17.55 20.35 -6.40
N GLY A 71 -18.82 20.67 -6.14
CA GLY A 71 -19.40 20.58 -4.79
C GLY A 71 -19.38 19.16 -4.23
N GLN A 72 -19.76 18.16 -5.03
CA GLN A 72 -19.69 16.74 -4.65
C GLN A 72 -18.25 16.27 -4.45
N PHE A 73 -17.32 16.74 -5.29
CA PHE A 73 -15.89 16.46 -5.15
C PHE A 73 -15.35 16.99 -3.82
N LEU A 74 -15.64 18.25 -3.46
CA LEU A 74 -15.24 18.82 -2.17
C LEU A 74 -15.83 18.04 -0.99
N ALA A 75 -17.11 17.65 -1.04
CA ALA A 75 -17.73 16.85 0.02
C ALA A 75 -17.05 15.49 0.18
N ALA A 76 -16.67 14.85 -0.93
CA ALA A 76 -15.91 13.61 -0.89
C ALA A 76 -14.51 13.80 -0.28
N LEU A 77 -13.80 14.89 -0.61
CA LEU A 77 -12.51 15.20 0.02
C LEU A 77 -12.62 15.31 1.54
N GLU A 78 -13.63 16.03 2.04
CA GLU A 78 -13.85 16.17 3.48
C GLU A 78 -14.16 14.81 4.14
N SER A 79 -14.93 13.94 3.48
CA SER A 79 -15.21 12.59 4.00
C SER A 79 -14.00 11.66 4.06
N LEU A 80 -12.98 11.89 3.23
CA LEU A 80 -11.75 11.08 3.15
C LEU A 80 -10.57 11.67 3.91
N LYS A 81 -10.76 12.83 4.56
CA LYS A 81 -9.72 13.53 5.31
C LYS A 81 -9.02 12.62 6.33
N ALA A 82 -9.79 11.87 7.13
CA ALA A 82 -9.24 11.00 8.16
C ALA A 82 -8.37 9.88 7.57
N PHE A 83 -8.75 9.32 6.42
CA PHE A 83 -7.95 8.32 5.73
C PHE A 83 -6.60 8.87 5.30
N TRP A 84 -6.60 10.04 4.66
CA TRP A 84 -5.34 10.64 4.23
C TRP A 84 -4.48 11.11 5.41
N ASP A 85 -5.08 11.61 6.49
CA ASP A 85 -4.35 11.99 7.70
C ASP A 85 -3.59 10.77 8.29
N VAL A 86 -4.24 9.59 8.32
CA VAL A 86 -3.61 8.33 8.73
C VAL A 86 -2.47 7.93 7.79
N THR A 87 -2.70 7.93 6.48
CA THR A 87 -1.65 7.51 5.53
C THR A 87 -0.47 8.50 5.47
N ASP A 88 -0.73 9.80 5.60
CA ASP A 88 0.33 10.82 5.63
C ASP A 88 1.24 10.63 6.86
N GLU A 89 0.67 10.34 8.04
CA GLU A 89 1.46 10.05 9.23
C GLU A 89 2.38 8.85 9.04
N ILE A 90 1.86 7.76 8.46
CA ILE A 90 2.63 6.55 8.20
C ILE A 90 3.75 6.84 7.17
N ASP A 91 3.42 7.53 6.09
CA ASP A 91 4.34 7.87 5.00
C ASP A 91 5.47 8.80 5.49
N GLU A 92 5.19 9.68 6.45
CA GLU A 92 6.16 10.62 7.04
C GLU A 92 7.04 9.96 8.11
N LYS A 93 6.45 9.16 9.01
CA LYS A 93 7.13 8.71 10.23
C LYS A 93 7.73 7.31 10.15
N THR A 94 7.46 6.57 9.08
CA THR A 94 7.93 5.19 8.94
C THR A 94 8.72 4.98 7.65
N TRP A 95 9.42 3.87 7.57
CA TRP A 95 10.01 3.43 6.31
C TRP A 95 9.01 2.60 5.50
N VAL A 96 8.22 3.29 4.67
CA VAL A 96 7.36 2.65 3.67
C VAL A 96 8.20 2.10 2.53
N LEU A 97 8.09 0.80 2.32
CA LEU A 97 8.73 0.03 1.25
C LEU A 97 7.88 0.06 0.00
N GLU A 98 6.57 -0.13 0.14
CA GLU A 98 5.62 -0.15 -0.98
C GLU A 98 4.29 0.50 -0.63
N PRO A 99 3.71 1.27 -1.56
CA PRO A 99 4.34 1.76 -2.80
C PRO A 99 5.47 2.77 -2.49
N GLU A 100 6.52 2.85 -3.32
CA GLU A 100 7.63 3.80 -3.10
C GLU A 100 7.15 5.26 -3.17
N LYS A 101 6.14 5.50 -4.02
CA LYS A 101 5.48 6.80 -4.22
C LYS A 101 3.96 6.60 -4.14
N PRO A 102 3.38 6.58 -2.94
CA PRO A 102 1.95 6.36 -2.78
C PRO A 102 1.12 7.45 -3.47
N THR A 103 0.08 7.02 -4.17
CA THR A 103 -1.00 7.87 -4.68
C THR A 103 -2.06 8.07 -3.59
N ARG A 104 -2.98 9.02 -3.79
CA ARG A 104 -4.10 9.25 -2.84
C ARG A 104 -5.15 8.13 -2.88
N SER A 105 -5.13 7.30 -3.92
CA SER A 105 -5.91 6.06 -4.04
C SER A 105 -5.29 4.85 -3.34
N ALA A 106 -4.00 4.87 -2.98
CA ALA A 106 -3.32 3.71 -2.42
C ALA A 106 -3.75 3.45 -0.97
N THR A 107 -4.47 2.34 -0.74
CA THR A 107 -4.96 1.90 0.58
C THR A 107 -3.96 1.04 1.34
N ALA A 108 -3.04 0.39 0.65
CA ALA A 108 -2.06 -0.51 1.24
C ALA A 108 -0.71 0.17 1.50
N ARG A 109 -0.02 -0.27 2.55
CA ARG A 109 1.36 0.08 2.87
C ARG A 109 2.13 -1.14 3.31
N ARG A 110 3.29 -1.39 2.69
CA ARG A 110 4.31 -2.30 3.20
C ARG A 110 5.33 -1.48 3.97
N ILE A 111 5.45 -1.69 5.27
CA ILE A 111 6.28 -0.89 6.17
C ILE A 111 7.39 -1.77 6.72
N ALA A 112 8.63 -1.29 6.70
CA ALA A 112 9.77 -2.00 7.29
C ALA A 112 9.64 -2.06 8.82
N LEU A 113 10.03 -3.19 9.41
CA LEU A 113 10.07 -3.39 10.86
C LEU A 113 11.50 -3.51 11.41
N GLY A 114 12.52 -3.53 10.53
CA GLY A 114 13.89 -3.92 10.87
C GLY A 114 14.13 -5.43 10.69
N ASN A 115 15.40 -5.85 10.79
CA ASN A 115 15.82 -7.27 10.76
C ASN A 115 15.25 -8.09 9.57
N ASN A 116 15.26 -7.53 8.36
CA ASN A 116 14.68 -8.16 7.15
C ASN A 116 13.21 -8.55 7.28
N ALA A 117 12.45 -7.86 8.15
CA ALA A 117 11.01 -8.03 8.29
C ALA A 117 10.23 -6.76 7.90
N SER A 118 9.00 -6.98 7.47
CA SER A 118 8.04 -5.92 7.11
C SER A 118 6.62 -6.33 7.49
N ILE A 119 5.75 -5.34 7.66
CA ILE A 119 4.31 -5.54 7.80
C ILE A 119 3.62 -4.94 6.57
N HIS A 120 2.73 -5.71 5.96
CA HIS A 120 1.78 -5.20 4.98
C HIS A 120 0.47 -4.91 5.69
N ILE A 121 -0.03 -3.69 5.55
CA ILE A 121 -1.32 -3.25 6.07
C ILE A 121 -2.21 -2.76 4.93
N GLU A 122 -3.52 -3.01 5.05
CA GLU A 122 -4.54 -2.45 4.18
C GLU A 122 -5.53 -1.61 5.00
N VAL A 123 -5.52 -0.29 4.77
CA VAL A 123 -6.32 0.67 5.54
C VAL A 123 -7.69 0.86 4.86
N ASP A 124 -8.77 0.62 5.61
CA ASP A 124 -10.12 0.92 5.14
C ASP A 124 -10.34 2.45 5.06
N PRO A 125 -10.59 3.02 3.87
CA PRO A 125 -10.81 4.46 3.72
C PRO A 125 -12.02 5.01 4.49
N LYS A 126 -13.00 4.16 4.82
CA LYS A 126 -14.18 4.55 5.59
C LYS A 126 -13.95 4.47 7.10
N HIS A 127 -13.01 3.63 7.52
CA HIS A 127 -12.73 3.34 8.93
C HIS A 127 -11.20 3.30 9.18
N PRO A 128 -10.48 4.41 8.93
CA PRO A 128 -9.02 4.38 8.80
C PRO A 128 -8.25 4.16 10.10
N THR A 129 -8.90 4.30 11.27
CA THR A 129 -8.31 4.03 12.59
C THR A 129 -8.69 2.66 13.16
N MET A 130 -9.51 1.88 12.45
CA MET A 130 -9.81 0.49 12.84
C MET A 130 -8.62 -0.42 12.54
N LEU A 131 -8.55 -1.57 13.22
CA LEU A 131 -7.53 -2.59 13.00
C LEU A 131 -7.53 -3.02 11.52
N PRO A 132 -6.45 -2.77 10.77
CA PRO A 132 -6.35 -3.20 9.38
C PRO A 132 -6.00 -4.68 9.27
N GLU A 133 -6.17 -5.24 8.08
CA GLU A 133 -5.54 -6.53 7.77
C GLU A 133 -4.02 -6.38 7.88
N CYS A 134 -3.38 -7.22 8.69
CA CYS A 134 -1.94 -7.17 8.96
C CYS A 134 -1.28 -8.47 8.50
N CYS A 135 -0.36 -8.38 7.54
CA CYS A 135 0.41 -9.51 7.05
C CYS A 135 1.91 -9.29 7.27
N PHE A 136 2.54 -10.09 8.14
CA PHE A 136 3.97 -10.01 8.41
C PHE A 136 4.77 -10.82 7.38
N LEU A 137 5.85 -10.23 6.89
CA LEU A 137 6.75 -10.82 5.89
C LEU A 137 8.18 -10.80 6.43
N GLY A 138 8.84 -11.95 6.48
CA GLY A 138 10.17 -12.12 7.05
C GLY A 138 10.43 -13.57 7.49
N ALA A 139 11.60 -13.84 8.04
CA ALA A 139 11.92 -15.16 8.59
C ALA A 139 11.00 -15.53 9.77
N ASP A 140 10.65 -16.81 9.91
CA ASP A 140 9.65 -17.27 10.89
C ASP A 140 9.99 -16.85 12.32
N HIS A 141 11.27 -16.90 12.68
CA HIS A 141 11.74 -16.54 14.02
C HIS A 141 11.61 -15.04 14.33
N VAL A 142 11.49 -14.18 13.31
CA VAL A 142 11.29 -12.74 13.43
C VAL A 142 9.79 -12.40 13.46
N VAL A 143 8.99 -13.01 12.57
CA VAL A 143 7.57 -12.63 12.40
C VAL A 143 6.61 -13.32 13.38
N LYS A 144 6.90 -14.56 13.81
CA LYS A 144 6.01 -15.27 14.76
C LYS A 144 5.85 -14.54 16.10
N PRO A 145 6.91 -14.01 16.73
CA PRO A 145 6.76 -13.19 17.94
C PRO A 145 5.86 -11.97 17.74
N LEU A 146 5.95 -11.30 16.58
CA LEU A 146 5.11 -10.13 16.26
C LEU A 146 3.63 -10.52 16.13
N GLY A 147 3.34 -11.65 15.49
CA GLY A 147 1.97 -12.19 15.43
C GLY A 147 1.40 -12.51 16.82
N ILE A 148 2.21 -13.07 17.72
CA ILE A 148 1.81 -13.34 19.12
C ILE A 148 1.52 -12.03 19.86
N LYS A 149 2.37 -11.02 19.72
CA LYS A 149 2.15 -9.69 20.34
C LYS A 149 0.86 -9.05 19.83
N LEU A 150 0.64 -9.07 18.50
CA LEU A 150 -0.59 -8.59 17.87
C LEU A 150 -1.82 -9.25 18.50
N SER A 151 -1.87 -10.58 18.57
CA SER A 151 -3.00 -11.30 19.16
C SER A 151 -3.18 -11.05 20.65
N ARG A 152 -2.07 -10.95 21.42
CA ARG A 152 -2.11 -10.72 22.86
C ARG A 152 -2.61 -9.32 23.20
N ASN A 153 -2.15 -8.32 22.46
CA ASN A 153 -2.33 -6.91 22.78
C ASN A 153 -3.45 -6.26 21.96
N ILE A 154 -4.16 -7.00 21.10
CA ILE A 154 -5.26 -6.48 20.26
C ILE A 154 -6.34 -5.71 21.04
N HIS A 155 -6.54 -6.04 22.30
CA HIS A 155 -7.50 -5.39 23.20
C HIS A 155 -7.09 -3.96 23.60
N LEU A 156 -5.83 -3.58 23.37
CA LEU A 156 -5.31 -2.22 23.58
C LEU A 156 -5.60 -1.29 22.39
N TRP A 157 -6.14 -1.82 21.29
CA TRP A 157 -6.47 -1.02 20.12
C TRP A 157 -7.56 0.00 20.44
N ASP A 158 -7.24 1.28 20.27
CA ASP A 158 -8.14 2.40 20.54
C ASP A 158 -8.40 3.20 19.25
N PRO A 159 -9.63 3.20 18.71
CA PRO A 159 -9.97 3.97 17.51
C PRO A 159 -9.77 5.49 17.62
N GLU A 160 -9.64 6.03 18.84
CA GLU A 160 -9.33 7.44 19.08
C GLU A 160 -7.83 7.75 18.89
N ASN A 161 -6.97 6.74 18.98
CA ASN A 161 -5.55 6.86 18.68
C ASN A 161 -5.28 6.77 17.18
N SER A 162 -4.14 7.33 16.75
CA SER A 162 -3.71 7.16 15.37
C SER A 162 -3.37 5.70 15.05
N LEU A 163 -3.51 5.32 13.79
CA LEU A 163 -3.20 3.96 13.34
C LEU A 163 -1.76 3.58 13.66
N LEU A 164 -0.81 4.49 13.44
CA LEU A 164 0.59 4.25 13.73
C LEU A 164 0.84 4.06 15.22
N GLN A 165 0.18 4.84 16.08
CA GLN A 165 0.31 4.71 17.53
C GLN A 165 -0.23 3.35 18.02
N ASN A 166 -1.43 2.96 17.56
CA ASN A 166 -1.99 1.65 17.86
C ASN A 166 -1.05 0.50 17.43
N LEU A 167 -0.46 0.58 16.23
CA LEU A 167 0.50 -0.41 15.76
C LEU A 167 1.75 -0.49 16.65
N LYS A 168 2.28 0.64 17.12
CA LYS A 168 3.43 0.67 18.05
C LYS A 168 3.09 0.01 19.38
N ASP A 169 1.94 0.35 19.96
CA ASP A 169 1.54 -0.13 21.28
C ASP A 169 1.23 -1.63 21.25
N VAL A 170 0.50 -2.09 20.23
CA VAL A 170 0.10 -3.48 20.09
C VAL A 170 1.30 -4.38 19.75
N LEU A 171 2.21 -3.92 18.88
CA LEU A 171 3.39 -4.69 18.50
C LEU A 171 4.57 -4.50 19.47
N GLU A 172 4.49 -3.54 20.39
CA GLU A 172 5.56 -3.15 21.32
C GLU A 172 6.89 -2.96 20.57
N ILE A 173 6.87 -2.15 19.50
CA ILE A 173 8.05 -1.82 18.69
C ILE A 173 8.05 -0.33 18.32
N ASP A 174 9.25 0.17 18.04
CA ASP A 174 9.43 1.42 17.31
C ASP A 174 9.63 1.13 15.83
N PHE A 175 8.88 1.83 14.98
CA PHE A 175 9.04 1.72 13.53
C PHE A 175 10.31 2.47 13.10
N PRO A 176 11.15 1.88 12.22
CA PRO A 176 12.32 2.57 11.69
C PRO A 176 11.89 3.76 10.83
N ALA A 177 12.50 4.92 11.08
CA ALA A 177 12.35 6.08 10.22
C ALA A 177 13.22 5.93 8.95
N ARG A 178 12.73 6.46 7.82
CA ARG A 178 13.44 6.39 6.53
C ARG A 178 14.86 6.97 6.56
N THR A 179 15.12 7.95 7.43
CA THR A 179 16.42 8.63 7.55
C THR A 179 17.46 7.85 8.33
N ASN A 180 17.05 6.83 9.11
CA ASN A 180 17.92 6.17 10.08
C ASN A 180 18.67 4.97 9.50
N LEU A 181 18.43 4.58 8.25
CA LEU A 181 19.00 3.39 7.61
C LEU A 181 19.56 3.75 6.23
N GLU A 182 20.80 3.35 5.96
CA GLU A 182 21.35 3.41 4.60
C GLU A 182 20.65 2.33 3.75
N LYS A 183 20.32 2.63 2.48
CA LYS A 183 19.63 1.68 1.58
C LYS A 183 20.33 0.31 1.47
N SER A 184 21.62 0.23 1.81
CA SER A 184 22.44 -0.98 1.85
C SER A 184 22.09 -1.95 2.99
N ASP A 185 21.47 -1.47 4.07
CA ASP A 185 21.19 -2.29 5.26
C ASP A 185 19.95 -3.18 5.11
N PHE A 186 19.23 -3.04 3.98
CA PHE A 186 17.99 -3.78 3.70
C PHE A 186 17.98 -4.19 2.22
N SER A 187 18.87 -5.11 1.86
CA SER A 187 18.83 -5.76 0.55
C SER A 187 17.64 -6.71 0.48
N MET A 188 16.50 -6.20 0.01
CA MET A 188 15.30 -7.00 -0.26
C MET A 188 15.31 -7.68 -1.62
N ASP A 189 16.39 -7.55 -2.40
CA ASP A 189 16.53 -8.21 -3.69
C ASP A 189 16.59 -9.73 -3.52
N CYS A 190 15.98 -10.44 -4.45
CA CYS A 190 16.04 -11.90 -4.45
C CYS A 190 17.49 -12.37 -4.59
N GLY A 191 17.93 -13.27 -3.71
CA GLY A 191 19.26 -13.87 -3.79
C GLY A 191 19.52 -14.75 -5.03
N ILE A 192 18.54 -14.92 -5.92
CA ILE A 192 18.70 -15.73 -7.15
C ILE A 192 18.70 -14.83 -8.38
N CYS A 193 17.69 -13.97 -8.53
CA CYS A 193 17.56 -13.11 -9.71
C CYS A 193 18.12 -11.69 -9.52
N TYR A 194 18.54 -11.33 -8.29
CA TYR A 194 19.05 -10.00 -7.91
C TYR A 194 18.12 -8.85 -8.31
N SER A 195 16.82 -9.13 -8.33
CA SER A 195 15.78 -8.12 -8.55
C SER A 195 14.84 -8.11 -7.36
N TYR A 196 14.34 -6.92 -7.01
CA TYR A 196 13.26 -6.73 -6.07
C TYR A 196 11.90 -7.10 -6.66
N GLN A 197 11.68 -6.89 -7.96
CA GLN A 197 10.41 -7.23 -8.61
C GLN A 197 10.62 -8.24 -9.73
N LEU A 198 9.81 -9.29 -9.73
CA LEU A 198 9.73 -10.29 -10.79
C LEU A 198 8.26 -10.60 -11.06
N ASP A 199 7.74 -10.19 -12.22
CA ASP A 199 6.34 -10.38 -12.62
C ASP A 199 5.32 -9.88 -11.57
N GLY A 200 5.63 -8.76 -10.89
CA GLY A 200 4.81 -8.19 -9.82
C GLY A 200 4.94 -8.88 -8.46
N ALA A 201 5.74 -9.95 -8.36
CA ALA A 201 6.07 -10.59 -7.09
C ALA A 201 7.31 -9.97 -6.45
N ILE A 202 7.35 -10.04 -5.11
CA ILE A 202 8.45 -9.60 -4.25
C ILE A 202 9.16 -10.79 -3.58
N PRO A 203 10.41 -10.65 -3.12
CA PRO A 203 11.14 -11.68 -2.40
C PRO A 203 10.60 -11.83 -0.97
N ASP A 204 9.54 -12.61 -0.83
CA ASP A 204 8.84 -12.85 0.44
C ASP A 204 9.27 -14.15 1.14
N GLN A 205 10.02 -15.03 0.47
CA GLN A 205 10.54 -16.27 1.05
C GLN A 205 11.92 -16.02 1.64
N VAL A 206 12.02 -15.96 2.96
CA VAL A 206 13.28 -15.66 3.66
C VAL A 206 13.86 -16.93 4.27
N CYS A 207 15.17 -17.09 4.17
CA CYS A 207 15.86 -18.19 4.86
C CYS A 207 15.71 -18.07 6.38
N ASP A 208 15.26 -19.14 7.04
CA ASP A 208 15.03 -19.15 8.50
C ASP A 208 16.32 -19.10 9.33
N ASN A 209 17.49 -19.39 8.73
CA ASN A 209 18.77 -19.29 9.42
C ASN A 209 19.09 -17.81 9.74
N PRO A 210 19.19 -17.41 11.03
CA PRO A 210 19.40 -16.01 11.41
C PRO A 210 20.70 -15.40 10.87
N GLN A 211 21.71 -16.24 10.59
CA GLN A 211 22.99 -15.81 10.01
C GLN A 211 22.94 -15.65 8.47
N CYS A 212 21.83 -16.04 7.85
CA CYS A 212 21.62 -15.95 6.40
C CYS A 212 20.58 -14.89 6.07
N ALA A 213 19.33 -15.09 6.51
CA ALA A 213 18.20 -14.19 6.27
C ALA A 213 18.02 -13.70 4.81
N GLN A 214 18.54 -14.45 3.83
CA GLN A 214 18.46 -14.08 2.41
C GLN A 214 17.01 -14.24 1.91
N PRO A 215 16.44 -13.21 1.25
CA PRO A 215 15.11 -13.28 0.68
C PRO A 215 15.13 -13.83 -0.76
N PHE A 216 14.04 -14.50 -1.16
CA PHE A 216 13.85 -15.07 -2.48
C PHE A 216 12.41 -14.88 -2.96
N HIS A 217 12.21 -14.68 -4.27
CA HIS A 217 10.89 -14.87 -4.87
C HIS A 217 10.48 -16.34 -4.77
N GLN A 218 9.19 -16.61 -4.55
CA GLN A 218 8.65 -17.97 -4.57
C GLN A 218 9.02 -18.73 -5.84
N ILE A 219 8.88 -18.09 -7.01
CA ILE A 219 9.19 -18.69 -8.32
C ILE A 219 10.69 -19.00 -8.42
N CYS A 220 11.57 -18.06 -8.07
CA CYS A 220 13.01 -18.28 -8.12
C CYS A 220 13.44 -19.44 -7.22
N LEU A 221 12.95 -19.47 -5.98
CA LEU A 221 13.29 -20.54 -5.04
C LEU A 221 12.71 -21.90 -5.48
N TYR A 222 11.51 -21.93 -6.05
CA TYR A 222 10.91 -23.14 -6.62
C TYR A 222 11.76 -23.70 -7.77
N GLU A 223 12.12 -22.85 -8.73
CA GLU A 223 12.95 -23.20 -9.89
C GLU A 223 14.32 -23.75 -9.46
N TRP A 224 14.89 -23.18 -8.40
CA TRP A 224 16.13 -23.70 -7.80
C TRP A 224 15.92 -25.06 -7.13
N LEU A 225 14.97 -25.16 -6.19
CA LEU A 225 14.79 -26.36 -5.37
C LEU A 225 14.36 -27.58 -6.19
N ARG A 226 13.53 -27.40 -7.23
CA ARG A 226 13.10 -28.53 -8.09
C ARG A 226 14.24 -29.19 -8.86
N GLY A 227 15.36 -28.48 -9.06
CA GLY A 227 16.55 -29.01 -9.72
C GLY A 227 17.47 -29.84 -8.82
N LEU A 228 17.25 -29.83 -7.50
CA LEU A 228 18.10 -30.51 -6.53
C LEU A 228 17.58 -31.93 -6.22
N LEU A 229 18.47 -32.92 -6.27
CA LEU A 229 18.16 -34.31 -5.87
C LEU A 229 17.86 -34.46 -4.37
N THR A 230 18.33 -33.51 -3.56
CA THR A 230 18.12 -33.46 -2.11
C THR A 230 16.75 -32.90 -1.72
N SER A 231 16.06 -32.21 -2.64
CA SER A 231 14.74 -31.66 -2.38
C SER A 231 13.69 -32.75 -2.18
N ARG A 232 12.70 -32.45 -1.36
CA ARG A 232 11.52 -33.29 -1.10
C ARG A 232 10.29 -32.44 -1.29
N GLN A 233 9.29 -32.96 -1.99
CA GLN A 233 8.01 -32.28 -2.17
C GLN A 233 6.91 -33.06 -1.45
N SER A 234 6.07 -32.36 -0.69
CA SER A 234 4.86 -32.88 -0.08
C SER A 234 3.73 -31.88 -0.33
N PHE A 235 2.73 -32.30 -1.11
CA PHE A 235 1.63 -31.43 -1.56
C PHE A 235 2.16 -30.13 -2.22
N ASN A 236 1.78 -28.97 -1.66
CA ASN A 236 2.19 -27.64 -2.10
C ASN A 236 3.43 -27.12 -1.34
N ILE A 237 4.14 -27.97 -0.60
CA ILE A 237 5.33 -27.59 0.16
C ILE A 237 6.54 -28.32 -0.41
N ILE A 238 7.61 -27.58 -0.71
CA ILE A 238 8.91 -28.13 -1.08
C ILE A 238 9.92 -27.82 0.02
N PHE A 239 10.66 -28.84 0.41
CA PHE A 239 11.74 -28.79 1.39
C PHE A 239 13.05 -28.99 0.66
N GLY A 240 14.06 -28.20 1.00
CA GLY A 240 15.41 -28.38 0.48
C GLY A 240 16.41 -27.53 1.24
N GLU A 241 17.49 -27.14 0.57
CA GLU A 241 18.60 -26.39 1.17
C GLU A 241 18.67 -24.98 0.61
N CYS A 242 18.93 -24.01 1.48
CA CYS A 242 19.11 -22.61 1.12
C CYS A 242 20.32 -22.47 0.15
N PRO A 243 20.18 -21.74 -0.98
CA PRO A 243 21.28 -21.55 -1.94
C PRO A 243 22.53 -20.87 -1.35
N TYR A 244 22.38 -20.16 -0.21
CA TYR A 244 23.45 -19.36 0.39
C TYR A 244 24.15 -20.06 1.56
N CYS A 245 23.38 -20.66 2.47
CA CYS A 245 23.93 -21.23 3.71
C CYS A 245 23.79 -22.75 3.83
N SER A 246 23.19 -23.40 2.84
CA SER A 246 22.93 -24.85 2.80
C SER A 246 22.13 -25.39 3.99
N LYS A 247 21.52 -24.51 4.81
CA LYS A 247 20.60 -24.92 5.89
C LYS A 247 19.22 -25.24 5.32
N PRO A 248 18.40 -26.05 6.02
CA PRO A 248 17.06 -26.36 5.57
C PRO A 248 16.24 -25.09 5.30
N ILE A 249 15.52 -25.07 4.18
CA ILE A 249 14.56 -24.04 3.81
C ILE A 249 13.26 -24.70 3.33
N THR A 250 12.14 -24.09 3.68
CA THR A 250 10.81 -24.57 3.30
C THR A 250 10.15 -23.53 2.41
N LEU A 251 9.66 -23.94 1.25
CA LEU A 251 8.88 -23.10 0.35
C LEU A 251 7.45 -23.63 0.30
N LYS A 252 6.49 -22.77 0.65
CA LYS A 252 5.06 -23.04 0.48
C LYS A 252 4.59 -22.38 -0.81
N MET A 253 4.21 -23.20 -1.79
CA MET A 253 3.62 -22.72 -3.03
C MET A 253 2.22 -22.20 -2.73
N SER A 254 2.06 -20.88 -2.81
CA SER A 254 0.75 -20.24 -2.79
C SER A 254 0.18 -20.31 -4.20
N GLY A 255 -1.06 -20.78 -4.35
CA GLY A 255 -1.72 -20.77 -5.66
C GLY A 255 -1.73 -19.34 -6.19
N ARG A 256 -1.32 -19.12 -7.45
CA ARG A 256 -1.45 -17.81 -8.11
C ARG A 256 -2.89 -17.33 -7.92
N LYS A 257 -3.08 -16.16 -7.29
CA LYS A 257 -4.32 -15.41 -7.49
C LYS A 257 -4.31 -15.02 -8.98
N SER A 258 -5.13 -15.71 -9.77
CA SER A 258 -5.40 -15.37 -11.17
C SER A 258 -6.19 -14.09 -11.25
#